data_AF-A0AA38HZ84-F1
#
_entry.id   AF-A0AA38HZ84-F1
#
_cell.length_a   1.000
_cell.length_b   1.000
_cell.length_c   1.000
_cell.angle_alpha   90.00
_cell.angle_beta   90.00
_cell.angle_gamma   90.00
#
_symmetry.space_group_name_H-M   'P 1'
#
loop_
_entity.id
_entity.type
_entity.pdbx_description
1 polymer ?
#
loop_
_entity_poly.entity_id
_entity_poly.type
_entity_poly.pdbx_seq_one_letter_code
_entity_poly.pdbx_strand_id
1 'polypeptide(L)'
;MLIKETFKINEESSRQLERKIIVQEQEIIPLYDGPHLIKGIRNNMLTKNLVWEVNDEILVAKWDDIVEAYVNDSACGELRALYKITDLHVIPDKIPKMKVAYATQVLSHSMASTIKLLVESGNW
;
A
#
# COMPACT_ATOMS: atom_id res chain seq x y z
N MET A 1 -22.86 -14.28 14.89
CA MET A 1 -24.20 -13.66 14.88
C MET A 1 -24.13 -12.23 15.40
N LEU A 2 -23.47 -11.97 16.53
CA LEU A 2 -23.36 -10.65 17.19
C LEU A 2 -22.71 -9.51 16.36
N ILE A 3 -21.63 -9.77 15.62
CA ILE A 3 -20.90 -8.70 14.90
C ILE A 3 -21.75 -8.09 13.78
N LYS A 4 -22.51 -8.90 13.05
CA LYS A 4 -23.32 -8.42 11.90
C LYS A 4 -24.50 -7.56 12.34
N GLU A 5 -25.01 -7.79 13.55
CA GLU A 5 -26.14 -7.04 14.12
C GLU A 5 -25.68 -5.65 14.60
N THR A 6 -24.49 -5.54 15.20
CA THR A 6 -23.91 -4.25 15.60
C THR A 6 -23.64 -3.34 14.39
N PHE A 7 -23.18 -3.91 13.26
CA PHE A 7 -22.96 -3.12 12.04
C PHE A 7 -24.25 -2.55 11.45
N LYS A 8 -25.37 -3.30 11.48
CA LYS A 8 -26.66 -2.83 10.96
C LYS A 8 -27.26 -1.68 11.77
N ILE A 9 -27.12 -1.71 13.10
CA ILE A 9 -27.68 -0.67 13.99
C ILE A 9 -27.01 0.71 13.74
N ASN A 10 -25.74 0.71 13.32
CA ASN A 10 -25.01 1.95 12.99
C ASN A 10 -25.35 2.53 11.61
N GLU A 11 -26.02 1.78 10.73
CA GLU A 11 -26.34 2.22 9.36
C GLU A 11 -27.65 3.04 9.31
N GLU A 12 -28.58 2.81 10.25
CA GLU A 12 -29.89 3.49 10.30
C GLU A 12 -29.87 4.85 11.03
N SER A 13 -28.79 5.18 11.73
CA SER A 13 -28.62 6.47 12.40
C SER A 13 -27.50 7.23 11.71
N SER A 14 -27.80 8.43 11.21
CA SER A 14 -26.88 9.42 10.61
C SER A 14 -25.76 9.92 11.57
N ARG A 15 -25.44 9.14 12.60
CA ARG A 15 -24.37 9.39 13.55
C ARG A 15 -23.06 8.93 12.94
N GLN A 16 -22.03 9.76 13.15
CA GLN A 16 -20.63 9.43 12.81
C GLN A 16 -20.35 7.96 13.13
N LEU A 17 -19.69 7.27 12.20
CA LEU A 17 -19.38 5.85 12.25
C LEU A 17 -18.47 5.57 13.46
N GLU A 18 -19.02 5.53 14.66
CA GLU A 18 -18.29 5.16 15.87
C GLU A 18 -17.99 3.67 15.74
N ARG A 19 -16.77 3.35 15.31
CA ARG A 19 -16.25 1.98 15.16
C ARG A 19 -16.00 1.36 16.55
N LYS A 20 -17.02 1.35 17.40
CA LYS A 20 -16.99 0.80 18.75
C LYS A 20 -18.09 -0.24 18.90
N ILE A 21 -17.76 -1.32 19.58
CA ILE A 21 -18.68 -2.42 19.87
C ILE A 21 -18.92 -2.38 21.38
N ILE A 22 -20.17 -2.29 21.81
CA ILE A 22 -20.51 -2.31 23.24
C ILE A 22 -20.91 -3.73 23.63
N VAL A 23 -20.23 -4.32 24.61
CA VAL A 23 -20.56 -5.63 25.18
C VAL A 23 -20.58 -5.51 26.70
N GLN A 24 -21.72 -5.78 27.33
CA GLN A 24 -21.89 -5.68 28.79
C GLN A 24 -21.43 -4.31 29.34
N GLU A 25 -21.89 -3.22 28.72
CA GLU A 25 -21.51 -1.83 29.06
C GLU A 25 -20.03 -1.48 28.85
N GLN A 26 -19.21 -2.42 28.36
CA GLN A 26 -17.82 -2.18 28.02
C GLN A 26 -17.66 -1.83 26.54
N GLU A 27 -16.88 -0.79 26.28
CA GLU A 27 -16.49 -0.39 24.93
C GLU A 27 -15.32 -1.24 24.41
N ILE A 28 -15.49 -1.82 23.23
CA ILE A 28 -14.47 -2.57 22.49
C ILE A 28 -14.15 -1.82 21.21
N ILE A 29 -12.90 -1.40 21.06
CA ILE A 29 -12.40 -0.71 19.87
C ILE A 29 -11.65 -1.72 18.98
N PRO A 30 -12.24 -2.20 17.87
CA PRO A 30 -11.54 -3.06 16.92
C PRO A 30 -10.39 -2.29 16.24
N LEU A 31 -9.20 -2.86 16.30
CA LEU A 31 -8.02 -2.38 15.58
C LEU A 31 -7.71 -3.29 14.39
N TYR A 32 -7.27 -2.68 13.29
CA TYR A 32 -6.76 -3.44 12.15
C TYR A 32 -5.30 -3.85 12.38
N ASP A 33 -4.94 -5.00 11.81
CA ASP A 33 -3.55 -5.40 11.67
C ASP A 33 -2.88 -4.56 10.56
N GLY A 34 -2.20 -3.49 10.97
CA GLY A 34 -1.47 -2.59 10.07
C GLY A 34 -0.51 -3.31 9.11
N PRO A 35 0.40 -4.19 9.60
CA PRO A 35 1.23 -5.03 8.75
C PRO A 35 0.46 -5.77 7.65
N HIS A 36 -0.69 -6.36 7.97
CA HIS A 36 -1.51 -7.06 6.98
C HIS A 36 -2.22 -6.14 5.99
N LEU A 37 -2.56 -4.90 6.37
CA LEU A 37 -3.09 -3.91 5.44
C LEU A 37 -2.05 -3.53 4.38
N ILE A 38 -0.80 -3.25 4.78
CA ILE A 38 0.29 -2.91 3.84
C ILE A 38 0.56 -4.07 2.88
N LYS A 39 0.59 -5.30 3.41
CA LYS A 39 0.70 -6.52 2.59
C LYS A 39 -0.44 -6.61 1.58
N GLY A 40 -1.67 -6.31 2.00
CA GLY A 40 -2.87 -6.30 1.17
C GLY A 40 -2.77 -5.32 0.02
N ILE A 41 -2.35 -4.07 0.29
CA ILE A 41 -2.12 -3.04 -0.73
C ILE A 41 -1.12 -3.54 -1.76
N ARG A 42 0.06 -3.98 -1.33
CA ARG A 42 1.10 -4.49 -2.24
C ARG A 42 0.59 -5.67 -3.08
N ASN A 43 -0.05 -6.66 -2.46
CA ASN A 43 -0.54 -7.84 -3.20
C ASN A 43 -1.62 -7.48 -4.23
N ASN A 44 -2.47 -6.50 -3.93
CA ASN A 44 -3.44 -6.01 -4.90
C ASN A 44 -2.74 -5.32 -6.06
N MET A 45 -1.76 -4.46 -5.78
CA MET A 45 -1.00 -3.76 -6.83
C MET A 45 -0.26 -4.70 -7.78
N LEU A 46 0.20 -5.87 -7.31
CA LEU A 46 0.82 -6.90 -8.18
C LEU A 46 -0.10 -7.44 -9.28
N THR A 47 -1.42 -7.30 -9.14
CA THR A 47 -2.42 -7.86 -10.08
C THR A 47 -3.39 -6.83 -10.62
N LYS A 48 -3.40 -5.62 -10.06
CA LYS A 48 -4.38 -4.55 -10.32
C LYS A 48 -3.69 -3.21 -10.25
N ASN A 49 -4.20 -2.26 -11.01
CA ASN A 49 -3.73 -0.87 -10.91
C ASN A 49 -4.46 -0.15 -9.78
N LEU A 50 -3.76 0.79 -9.14
CA LEU A 50 -4.38 1.74 -8.23
C LEU A 50 -4.91 2.90 -9.07
N VAL A 51 -6.22 3.15 -9.00
CA VAL A 51 -6.89 4.22 -9.73
C VAL A 51 -7.52 5.17 -8.72
N TRP A 52 -7.29 6.47 -8.88
CA TRP A 52 -7.90 7.50 -8.04
C TRP A 52 -8.17 8.76 -8.87
N GLU A 53 -9.01 9.64 -8.34
CA GLU A 53 -9.43 10.86 -9.02
C GLU A 53 -8.94 12.08 -8.24
N VAL A 54 -8.35 13.04 -8.95
CA VAL A 54 -7.93 14.34 -8.40
C VAL A 54 -8.34 15.42 -9.38
N ASN A 55 -9.14 16.40 -8.94
CA ASN A 55 -9.60 17.51 -9.79
C ASN A 55 -10.22 17.03 -11.12
N ASP A 56 -11.12 16.04 -11.06
CA ASP A 56 -11.76 15.39 -12.23
C ASP A 56 -10.81 14.65 -13.18
N GLU A 57 -9.52 14.51 -12.83
CA GLU A 57 -8.54 13.72 -13.58
C GLU A 57 -8.39 12.31 -12.96
N ILE A 58 -8.51 11.29 -13.82
CA ILE A 58 -8.26 9.90 -13.42
C ILE A 58 -6.76 9.62 -13.49
N LEU A 59 -6.19 9.34 -12.32
CA LEU A 59 -4.80 8.97 -12.15
C LEU A 59 -4.66 7.46 -11.94
N VAL A 60 -3.57 6.90 -12.46
CA VAL A 60 -3.30 5.46 -12.42
C VAL A 60 -1.86 5.23 -11.97
N ALA A 61 -1.67 4.40 -10.96
CA ALA A 61 -0.37 3.88 -10.54
C ALA A 61 -0.34 2.37 -10.76
N LYS A 62 0.72 1.90 -11.40
CA LYS A 62 0.96 0.51 -11.76
C LYS A 62 2.10 -0.05 -10.92
N TRP A 63 2.12 -1.37 -10.76
CA TRP A 63 3.29 -2.01 -10.17
C TRP A 63 4.52 -1.89 -11.07
N ASP A 64 4.32 -1.82 -12.38
CA ASP A 64 5.38 -1.64 -13.36
C ASP A 64 6.18 -0.33 -13.13
N ASP A 65 5.54 0.74 -12.65
CA ASP A 65 6.21 2.00 -12.30
C ASP A 65 7.29 1.77 -11.20
N ILE A 66 7.00 0.88 -10.25
CA ILE A 66 7.94 0.49 -9.18
C ILE A 66 9.08 -0.37 -9.74
N VAL A 67 8.76 -1.28 -10.66
CA VAL A 67 9.75 -2.16 -11.30
C VAL A 67 10.72 -1.31 -12.13
N GLU A 68 10.19 -0.38 -12.93
CA GLU A 68 10.97 0.53 -13.76
C GLU A 68 11.87 1.44 -12.94
N ALA A 69 11.35 2.01 -11.85
CA ALA A 69 12.16 2.80 -10.93
C ALA A 69 13.30 1.97 -10.33
N TYR A 70 13.04 0.72 -9.93
CA TYR A 70 14.07 -0.17 -9.43
C TYR A 70 15.12 -0.51 -10.50
N VAL A 71 14.73 -0.77 -11.75
CA VAL A 71 15.65 -1.11 -12.84
C VAL A 71 16.54 0.07 -13.19
N ASN A 72 15.96 1.25 -13.36
CA ASN A 72 16.71 2.48 -13.64
C ASN A 72 17.68 2.84 -12.51
N ASP A 73 17.23 2.77 -11.25
CA ASP A 73 18.08 3.01 -10.09
C ASP A 73 19.21 1.96 -9.96
N SER A 74 18.93 0.70 -10.31
CA SER A 74 19.94 -0.37 -10.27
C SER A 74 21.05 -0.16 -11.30
N ALA A 75 20.78 0.55 -12.40
CA ALA A 75 21.79 0.89 -13.40
C ALA A 75 22.85 1.88 -12.88
N CYS A 76 22.56 2.61 -11.80
CA CYS A 76 23.51 3.51 -11.14
C CYS A 76 24.60 2.80 -10.30
N GLY A 77 24.56 1.46 -10.22
CA GLY A 77 25.57 0.67 -9.51
C GLY A 77 25.60 0.97 -8.00
N GLU A 78 26.78 1.31 -7.48
CA GLU A 78 26.98 1.55 -6.04
C GLU A 78 26.32 2.84 -5.52
N LEU A 79 26.03 3.80 -6.40
CA LEU A 79 25.42 5.10 -6.05
C LEU A 79 23.89 5.07 -6.08
N ARG A 80 23.30 3.88 -6.21
CA ARG A 80 21.85 3.71 -6.27
C ARG A 80 21.14 4.19 -5.01
N ALA A 81 20.02 4.87 -5.16
CA ALA A 81 19.20 5.36 -4.07
C ALA A 81 18.45 4.23 -3.34
N LEU A 82 18.03 3.19 -4.07
CA LEU A 82 17.26 2.06 -3.52
C LEU A 82 18.16 0.89 -3.09
N TYR A 83 19.26 1.17 -2.38
CA TYR A 83 20.26 0.15 -1.97
C TYR A 83 19.71 -1.03 -1.13
N LYS A 84 18.55 -0.88 -0.49
CA LYS A 84 17.88 -1.96 0.27
C LYS A 84 16.96 -2.83 -0.59
N ILE A 85 16.54 -2.31 -1.74
CA ILE A 85 15.58 -2.96 -2.61
C ILE A 85 16.33 -3.93 -3.50
N THR A 86 15.76 -5.12 -3.65
CA THR A 86 16.31 -6.21 -4.45
C THR A 86 15.19 -6.84 -5.26
N ASP A 87 15.51 -7.76 -6.14
CA ASP A 87 14.54 -8.54 -6.91
C ASP A 87 13.42 -9.16 -6.06
N LEU A 88 13.74 -9.59 -4.83
CA LEU A 88 12.77 -10.17 -3.89
C LEU A 88 11.70 -9.18 -3.43
N HIS A 89 11.88 -7.89 -3.68
CA HIS A 89 10.95 -6.84 -3.30
C HIS A 89 9.98 -6.51 -4.44
N VAL A 90 10.45 -6.55 -5.70
CA VAL A 90 9.74 -5.96 -6.84
C VAL A 90 9.35 -6.95 -7.93
N ILE A 91 10.13 -8.01 -8.18
CA ILE A 91 9.87 -8.95 -9.29
C ILE A 91 8.79 -9.94 -8.86
N PRO A 92 7.56 -9.89 -9.40
CA PRO A 92 6.39 -10.59 -8.84
C PRO A 92 6.61 -12.07 -8.51
N ASP A 93 7.30 -12.80 -9.38
CA ASP A 93 7.59 -14.23 -9.22
C ASP A 93 8.58 -14.54 -8.09
N LYS A 94 9.42 -13.57 -7.74
CA LYS A 94 10.43 -13.69 -6.69
C LYS A 94 9.95 -13.16 -5.33
N ILE A 95 8.82 -12.47 -5.26
CA ILE A 95 8.41 -11.82 -4.02
C ILE A 95 7.83 -12.84 -3.02
N PRO A 96 8.39 -12.97 -1.81
CA PRO A 96 7.75 -13.70 -0.72
C PRO A 96 6.50 -12.94 -0.24
N LYS A 97 5.31 -13.34 -0.72
CA LYS A 97 4.02 -12.66 -0.47
C LYS A 97 3.66 -12.46 1.01
N MET A 98 4.24 -13.23 1.93
CA MET A 98 4.00 -13.10 3.37
C MET A 98 4.99 -12.19 4.10
N LYS A 99 6.11 -11.81 3.47
CA LYS A 99 7.15 -10.99 4.11
C LYS A 99 6.78 -9.51 4.07
N VAL A 100 6.05 -9.06 5.09
CA VAL A 100 5.54 -7.67 5.18
C VAL A 100 6.65 -6.63 5.11
N ALA A 101 7.82 -6.92 5.69
CA ALA A 101 8.96 -6.01 5.66
C ALA A 101 9.32 -5.57 4.22
N TYR A 102 9.24 -6.47 3.24
CA TYR A 102 9.53 -6.13 1.85
C TYR A 102 8.44 -5.23 1.26
N ALA A 103 7.16 -5.49 1.57
CA ALA A 103 6.08 -4.61 1.16
C ALA A 103 6.24 -3.19 1.73
N THR A 104 6.63 -3.07 3.00
CA THR A 104 6.88 -1.77 3.64
C THR A 104 8.09 -1.04 3.04
N GLN A 105 9.15 -1.77 2.69
CA GLN A 105 10.34 -1.18 2.06
C GLN A 105 10.04 -0.67 0.63
N VAL A 106 9.23 -1.40 -0.14
CA VAL A 106 8.79 -0.95 -1.47
C VAL A 106 7.88 0.27 -1.36
N LEU A 107 6.89 0.24 -0.47
CA LEU A 107 5.96 1.35 -0.25
C LEU A 107 6.52 2.39 0.72
N SER A 108 7.77 2.82 0.50
CA SER A 108 8.50 3.75 1.36
C SER A 108 8.74 5.10 0.71
N HIS A 109 9.08 6.09 1.54
CA HIS A 109 9.46 7.43 1.07
C HIS A 109 10.65 7.40 0.09
N SER A 110 11.62 6.50 0.30
CA SER A 110 12.78 6.38 -0.59
C SER A 110 12.38 5.96 -2.00
N MET A 111 11.49 4.98 -2.15
CA MET A 111 10.94 4.58 -3.45
C MET A 111 10.25 5.76 -4.15
N ALA A 112 9.37 6.47 -3.43
CA ALA A 112 8.67 7.63 -3.98
C ALA A 112 9.64 8.75 -4.41
N SER A 113 10.69 9.01 -3.62
CA SER A 113 11.70 10.01 -3.93
C SER A 113 12.50 9.64 -5.18
N THR A 114 12.84 8.35 -5.34
CA THR A 114 13.54 7.86 -6.52
C THR A 114 12.68 7.96 -7.78
N ILE A 115 11.40 7.57 -7.71
CA ILE A 115 10.46 7.74 -8.83
C ILE A 115 10.39 9.22 -9.25
N LYS A 116 10.22 10.12 -8.27
CA LYS A 116 10.18 11.56 -8.53
C LYS A 116 11.48 12.07 -9.19
N LEU A 117 12.63 11.63 -8.69
CA LEU A 117 13.95 12.00 -9.24
C LEU A 117 14.10 11.52 -10.70
N LEU A 118 13.67 10.30 -11.00
CA LEU A 118 13.74 9.75 -12.36
C LEU A 118 12.87 10.55 -13.34
N VAL A 119 11.64 10.90 -12.93
CA VAL A 119 10.74 11.77 -13.71
C VAL A 119 11.36 13.15 -13.93
N GLU A 120 11.89 13.79 -12.89
CA GLU A 120 12.49 15.13 -12.98
C GLU A 120 13.79 15.14 -13.80
N SER A 121 14.53 14.03 -13.84
CA SER A 121 15.77 13.89 -14.61
C SER A 121 15.56 13.48 -16.08
N GLY A 122 14.32 13.21 -16.50
CA GLY A 122 14.00 12.75 -17.86
C GLY A 122 14.41 11.31 -18.14
N ASN A 123 14.65 10.51 -17.10
CA ASN A 123 14.99 9.09 -17.19
C ASN A 123 13.75 8.20 -16.93
N TRP A 124 12.59 8.66 -17.41
CA TRP A 124 11.28 8.01 -17.26
C TRP A 124 10.63 7.81 -18.63
#